data_AF-A0A1A6HG60-F1
#
_entry.id   AF-A0A1A6HG60-F1
#
_cell.length_a   1.000
_cell.length_b   1.000
_cell.length_c   1.000
_cell.angle_alpha   90.00
_cell.angle_beta   90.00
_cell.angle_gamma   90.00
#
_symmetry.space_group_name_H-M   'P 1'
#
loop_
_entity.id
_entity.type
_entity.pdbx_description
1 polymer ?
#
loop_
_entity_poly.entity_id
_entity_poly.type
_entity_poly.pdbx_seq_one_letter_code
_entity_poly.pdbx_strand_id
1 'polypeptide(L)'
;MVVEPSLQDDSEFLYAEQPELLQYRMPQLTVQKAMDWYRSRAEEIEHHAGQVDCSLSLIRLGVERHIPGLMVLCDDLVTLETLVYEAGCDFTLTLKDLQQKKDFEKLRLLMEHCSEDNYVTSAYQWMVPFLHRCEKQSPGAANELLKEYLVTLAKGDLKLPLKIFQHSKPDLQQKIIPDQDQLMAIALECIYNCERSDQLSLCYDILECLPQRGSGHMTKVTTSLHDMVDQLEKILSVSEILKKHGLEKPVSFVKNTQSSSEEARSLMVRLTRHTGR
;
A
#
# COMPACT_ATOMS: atom_id res chain seq x y z
N MET A 1 -32.39 -66.12 9.06
CA MET A 1 -31.30 -65.13 9.09
C MET A 1 -31.81 -63.92 8.33
N VAL A 2 -32.26 -62.89 9.04
CA VAL A 2 -32.68 -61.63 8.42
C VAL A 2 -31.40 -60.84 8.22
N VAL A 3 -30.99 -60.66 6.97
CA VAL A 3 -29.92 -59.71 6.63
C VAL A 3 -30.53 -58.34 6.86
N GLU A 4 -30.12 -57.66 7.94
CA GLU A 4 -30.45 -56.24 8.10
C GLU A 4 -29.96 -55.53 6.83
N PRO A 5 -30.82 -54.76 6.12
CA PRO A 5 -30.36 -53.96 5.01
C PRO A 5 -29.27 -53.03 5.55
N SER A 6 -28.11 -53.03 4.90
CA SER A 6 -27.08 -52.03 5.17
C SER A 6 -27.76 -50.67 5.18
N LEU A 7 -27.63 -49.92 6.29
CA LEU A 7 -28.14 -48.55 6.39
C LEU A 7 -27.66 -47.81 5.14
N GLN A 8 -28.61 -47.45 4.28
CA GLN A 8 -28.32 -46.75 3.04
C GLN A 8 -27.68 -45.42 3.44
N ASP A 9 -26.47 -45.17 2.97
CA ASP A 9 -25.77 -43.94 3.26
C ASP A 9 -26.45 -42.83 2.47
N ASP A 10 -27.34 -42.07 3.13
CA ASP A 10 -28.08 -40.97 2.52
C ASP A 10 -27.17 -39.89 1.90
N SER A 11 -25.86 -39.91 2.21
CA SER A 11 -24.86 -39.01 1.64
C SER A 11 -24.13 -39.57 0.40
N GLU A 12 -24.43 -40.82 -0.03
CA GLU A 12 -23.76 -41.47 -1.15
C GLU A 12 -23.85 -40.68 -2.47
N PHE A 13 -24.98 -39.99 -2.69
CA PHE A 13 -25.19 -39.18 -3.88
C PHE A 13 -24.18 -38.03 -4.01
N LEU A 14 -23.74 -37.41 -2.89
CA LEU A 14 -22.76 -36.31 -2.91
C LEU A 14 -21.45 -36.75 -3.55
N TYR A 15 -21.04 -37.99 -3.30
CA TYR A 15 -19.82 -38.57 -3.85
C TYR A 15 -20.00 -39.12 -5.26
N ALA A 16 -21.22 -39.49 -5.64
CA ALA A 16 -21.53 -39.89 -7.01
C ALA A 16 -21.54 -38.67 -7.96
N GLU A 17 -22.06 -37.53 -7.50
CA GLU A 17 -22.08 -36.26 -8.25
C GLU A 17 -20.71 -35.58 -8.27
N GLN A 18 -19.94 -35.68 -7.17
CA GLN A 18 -18.61 -35.09 -7.02
C GLN A 18 -17.58 -36.12 -6.52
N PRO A 19 -17.06 -36.99 -7.41
CA PRO A 19 -16.13 -38.06 -7.04
C PRO A 19 -14.85 -37.56 -6.34
N GLU A 20 -14.42 -36.33 -6.62
CA GLU A 20 -13.30 -35.67 -5.95
C GLU A 20 -13.48 -35.53 -4.44
N LEU A 21 -14.72 -35.53 -3.93
CA LEU A 21 -15.03 -35.45 -2.51
C LEU A 21 -14.81 -36.78 -1.77
N LEU A 22 -14.66 -37.90 -2.49
CA LEU A 22 -14.40 -39.22 -1.88
C LEU A 22 -13.15 -39.21 -1.00
N GLN A 23 -12.18 -38.35 -1.32
CA GLN A 23 -10.96 -38.20 -0.53
C GLN A 23 -11.22 -37.70 0.91
N TYR A 24 -12.39 -37.11 1.18
CA TYR A 24 -12.81 -36.64 2.50
C TYR A 24 -13.75 -37.63 3.20
N ARG A 25 -14.21 -38.69 2.51
CA ARG A 25 -15.02 -39.78 3.07
C ARG A 25 -14.12 -40.72 3.86
N MET A 26 -13.78 -40.34 5.09
CA MET A 26 -12.90 -41.11 5.95
C MET A 26 -13.40 -41.23 7.39
N PRO A 27 -13.13 -42.35 8.10
CA PRO A 27 -13.56 -42.52 9.49
C PRO A 27 -12.91 -41.54 10.46
N GLN A 28 -11.70 -41.05 10.16
CA GLN A 28 -10.97 -40.09 10.98
C GLN A 28 -10.41 -38.98 10.09
N LEU A 29 -10.91 -37.76 10.28
CA LEU A 29 -10.45 -36.58 9.55
C LEU A 29 -9.07 -36.14 10.04
N THR A 30 -8.10 -36.07 9.12
CA THR A 30 -6.77 -35.55 9.41
C THR A 30 -6.73 -34.02 9.30
N VAL A 31 -5.79 -33.37 10.00
CA VAL A 31 -5.59 -31.92 9.91
C VAL A 31 -5.30 -31.49 8.47
N GLN A 32 -4.45 -32.22 7.76
CA GLN A 32 -4.14 -31.92 6.35
C GLN A 32 -5.40 -31.95 5.48
N LYS A 33 -6.27 -32.97 5.66
CA LYS A 33 -7.51 -33.07 4.88
C LYS A 33 -8.51 -31.98 5.24
N ALA A 34 -8.58 -31.57 6.50
CA ALA A 34 -9.36 -30.40 6.89
C ALA A 34 -8.82 -29.13 6.23
N MET A 35 -7.51 -28.89 6.26
CA MET A 35 -6.87 -27.74 5.59
C MET A 35 -7.19 -27.70 4.09
N ASP A 36 -6.99 -28.83 3.40
CA ASP A 36 -7.24 -28.96 1.96
C ASP A 36 -8.71 -28.69 1.64
N TRP A 37 -9.63 -29.20 2.47
CA TRP A 37 -11.06 -28.97 2.31
C TRP A 37 -11.44 -27.50 2.49
N TYR A 38 -10.97 -26.84 3.54
CA TYR A 38 -11.25 -25.41 3.78
C TYR A 38 -10.76 -24.54 2.61
N ARG A 39 -9.54 -24.78 2.13
CA ARG A 39 -8.97 -24.04 0.99
C ARG A 39 -9.77 -24.28 -0.28
N SER A 40 -9.93 -25.55 -0.69
CA SER A 40 -10.60 -25.89 -1.94
C SER A 40 -12.04 -25.37 -1.93
N ARG A 41 -12.74 -25.51 -0.80
CA ARG A 41 -14.13 -25.09 -0.71
C ARG A 41 -14.31 -23.58 -0.76
N ALA A 42 -13.42 -22.81 -0.11
CA ALA A 42 -13.47 -21.36 -0.18
C ALA A 42 -13.14 -20.84 -1.59
N GLU A 43 -12.17 -21.46 -2.26
CA GLU A 43 -11.84 -21.15 -3.66
C GLU A 43 -13.00 -21.50 -4.60
N GLU A 44 -13.68 -22.64 -4.41
CA GLU A 44 -14.86 -23.01 -5.20
C GLU A 44 -16.03 -22.03 -5.04
N ILE A 45 -16.32 -21.59 -3.80
CA ILE A 45 -17.40 -20.63 -3.52
C ILE A 45 -17.15 -19.32 -4.26
N GLU A 46 -15.92 -18.81 -4.20
CA GLU A 46 -15.56 -17.56 -4.87
C GLU A 46 -15.60 -17.76 -6.39
N HIS A 47 -14.98 -18.83 -6.89
CA HIS A 47 -14.87 -19.07 -8.32
C HIS A 47 -16.23 -19.25 -9.03
N HIS A 48 -17.16 -19.99 -8.42
CA HIS A 48 -18.42 -20.35 -9.08
C HIS A 48 -19.56 -19.35 -8.78
N ALA A 49 -19.55 -18.70 -7.62
CA ALA A 49 -20.65 -17.85 -7.17
C ALA A 49 -20.27 -16.37 -6.97
N GLY A 50 -18.98 -16.04 -6.95
CA GLY A 50 -18.49 -14.68 -6.65
C GLY A 50 -18.77 -14.23 -5.22
N GLN A 51 -19.17 -15.13 -4.32
CA GLN A 51 -19.56 -14.80 -2.95
C GLN A 51 -18.34 -14.73 -2.02
N VAL A 52 -17.56 -13.65 -2.15
CA VAL A 52 -16.29 -13.48 -1.44
C VAL A 52 -16.46 -13.48 0.08
N ASP A 53 -17.53 -12.86 0.58
CA ASP A 53 -17.93 -12.81 1.99
C ASP A 53 -18.20 -14.21 2.58
N CYS A 54 -18.82 -15.09 1.77
CA CYS A 54 -19.08 -16.47 2.16
C CYS A 54 -17.77 -17.29 2.21
N SER A 55 -16.91 -17.14 1.21
CA SER A 55 -15.56 -17.74 1.22
C SER A 55 -14.75 -17.28 2.42
N LEU A 56 -14.75 -15.97 2.71
CA LEU A 56 -14.03 -15.39 3.84
C LEU A 56 -14.58 -15.89 5.18
N SER A 57 -15.90 -15.95 5.34
CA SER A 57 -16.54 -16.46 6.55
C SER A 57 -16.16 -17.91 6.83
N LEU A 58 -16.11 -18.76 5.78
CA LEU A 58 -15.67 -20.15 5.89
C LEU A 58 -14.21 -20.24 6.35
N ILE A 59 -13.32 -19.44 5.76
CA ILE A 59 -11.90 -19.43 6.13
C ILE A 59 -11.67 -18.89 7.54
N ARG A 60 -12.39 -17.83 7.95
CA ARG A 60 -12.34 -17.29 9.32
C ARG A 60 -12.74 -18.35 10.35
N LEU A 61 -13.79 -19.13 10.08
CA LEU A 61 -14.17 -20.26 10.93
C LEU A 61 -13.03 -21.28 11.06
N GLY A 62 -12.37 -21.64 9.95
CA GLY A 62 -11.21 -22.53 9.97
C GLY A 62 -10.06 -21.99 10.82
N VAL A 63 -9.76 -20.69 10.70
CA VAL A 63 -8.75 -19.99 11.51
C VAL A 63 -9.11 -19.99 13.00
N GLU A 64 -10.37 -19.69 13.35
CA GLU A 64 -10.86 -19.73 14.74
C GLU A 64 -10.77 -21.12 15.37
N ARG A 65 -10.90 -22.18 14.55
CA ARG A 65 -10.72 -23.57 14.96
C ARG A 65 -9.26 -24.03 14.93
N HIS A 66 -8.32 -23.10 14.76
CA HIS A 66 -6.87 -23.35 14.73
C HIS A 66 -6.43 -24.31 13.63
N ILE A 67 -7.13 -24.34 12.48
CA ILE A 67 -6.65 -25.04 11.29
C ILE A 67 -5.46 -24.25 10.71
N PRO A 68 -4.26 -24.86 10.61
CA PRO A 68 -3.07 -24.13 10.19
C PRO A 68 -3.10 -23.81 8.69
N GLY A 69 -2.25 -22.87 8.25
CA GLY A 69 -2.04 -22.59 6.82
C GLY A 69 -3.20 -21.87 6.09
N LEU A 70 -4.22 -21.41 6.82
CA LEU A 70 -5.36 -20.67 6.25
C LEU A 70 -5.19 -19.14 6.28
N MET A 71 -4.23 -18.61 7.04
CA MET A 71 -4.08 -17.16 7.23
C MET A 71 -3.80 -16.39 5.93
N VAL A 72 -2.95 -16.91 5.05
CA VAL A 72 -2.63 -16.24 3.78
C VAL A 72 -3.89 -16.10 2.91
N LEU A 73 -4.67 -17.18 2.78
CA LEU A 73 -5.93 -17.15 2.06
C LEU A 73 -6.96 -16.23 2.73
N CYS A 74 -6.99 -16.20 4.06
CA CYS A 74 -7.82 -15.25 4.81
C CYS A 74 -7.47 -13.80 4.45
N ASP A 75 -6.17 -13.45 4.45
CA ASP A 75 -5.69 -12.11 4.11
C ASP A 75 -6.00 -11.71 2.66
N ASP A 76 -5.87 -12.65 1.72
CA ASP A 76 -6.27 -12.45 0.33
C ASP A 76 -7.77 -12.20 0.20
N LEU A 77 -8.61 -13.01 0.86
CA LEU A 77 -10.06 -12.87 0.83
C LEU A 77 -10.55 -11.58 1.51
N VAL A 78 -9.90 -11.13 2.60
CA VAL A 78 -10.18 -9.80 3.19
C VAL A 78 -9.91 -8.68 2.18
N THR A 79 -8.80 -8.80 1.44
CA THR A 79 -8.44 -7.81 0.40
C THR A 79 -9.44 -7.84 -0.75
N LEU A 80 -9.84 -9.02 -1.20
CA LEU A 80 -10.82 -9.20 -2.27
C LEU A 80 -12.21 -8.68 -1.86
N GLU A 81 -12.66 -8.98 -0.65
CA GLU A 81 -13.94 -8.50 -0.09
C GLU A 81 -13.99 -6.96 -0.12
N THR A 82 -12.91 -6.33 0.33
CA THR A 82 -12.76 -4.87 0.31
C THR A 82 -12.85 -4.33 -1.11
N LEU A 83 -12.13 -4.94 -2.06
CA LEU A 83 -12.11 -4.49 -3.46
C LEU A 83 -13.48 -4.60 -4.12
N VAL A 84 -14.15 -5.74 -3.95
CA VAL A 84 -15.41 -6.07 -4.62
C VAL A 84 -16.59 -5.31 -4.03
N TYR A 85 -16.65 -5.17 -2.69
CA TYR A 85 -17.84 -4.62 -2.03
C TYR A 85 -17.70 -3.16 -1.58
N GLU A 86 -16.47 -2.65 -1.39
CA GLU A 86 -16.27 -1.31 -0.81
C GLU A 86 -15.51 -0.35 -1.73
N ALA A 87 -14.39 -0.77 -2.32
CA ALA A 87 -13.50 0.10 -3.09
C ALA A 87 -13.99 0.43 -4.51
N GLY A 88 -15.15 -0.13 -4.90
CA GLY A 88 -15.75 0.11 -6.22
C GLY A 88 -14.92 -0.46 -7.37
N CYS A 89 -14.10 -1.49 -7.11
CA CYS A 89 -13.30 -2.16 -8.12
C CYS A 89 -14.19 -3.02 -9.05
N ASP A 90 -13.65 -3.42 -10.20
CA ASP A 90 -14.33 -4.28 -11.16
C ASP A 90 -14.79 -5.61 -10.51
N PHE A 91 -16.09 -5.90 -10.64
CA PHE A 91 -16.72 -7.14 -10.16
C PHE A 91 -16.17 -8.40 -10.85
N THR A 92 -15.39 -8.26 -11.93
CA THR A 92 -14.74 -9.41 -12.58
C THR A 92 -13.43 -9.84 -11.92
N LEU A 93 -12.92 -9.10 -10.93
CA LEU A 93 -11.66 -9.47 -10.25
C LEU A 93 -11.88 -10.74 -9.42
N THR A 94 -11.19 -11.83 -9.78
CA THR A 94 -11.27 -13.09 -9.03
C THR A 94 -10.18 -13.20 -7.96
N LEU A 95 -10.35 -14.11 -7.00
CA LEU A 95 -9.31 -14.47 -6.03
C LEU A 95 -8.01 -14.91 -6.71
N LYS A 96 -8.13 -15.71 -7.78
CA LYS A 96 -6.98 -16.21 -8.53
C LYS A 96 -6.21 -15.08 -9.23
N ASP A 97 -6.92 -14.08 -9.75
CA ASP A 97 -6.30 -12.89 -10.35
C ASP A 97 -5.61 -12.05 -9.28
N LEU A 98 -6.24 -11.88 -8.12
CA LEU A 98 -5.68 -11.15 -6.99
C LEU A 98 -4.39 -11.80 -6.48
N GLN A 99 -4.35 -13.13 -6.34
CA GLN A 99 -3.20 -13.88 -5.85
C GLN A 99 -1.98 -13.80 -6.77
N GLN A 100 -2.17 -13.54 -8.06
CA GLN A 100 -1.09 -13.36 -9.03
C GLN A 100 -0.51 -11.94 -9.02
N LYS A 101 -1.19 -10.99 -8.39
CA LYS A 101 -0.74 -9.59 -8.30
C LYS A 101 0.28 -9.42 -7.20
N LYS A 102 1.24 -8.53 -7.45
CA LYS A 102 2.16 -8.07 -6.40
C LYS A 102 1.42 -7.17 -5.42
N ASP A 103 1.92 -7.06 -4.19
CA ASP A 103 1.29 -6.20 -3.17
C ASP A 103 1.20 -4.73 -3.59
N PHE A 104 2.15 -4.23 -4.38
CA PHE A 104 2.06 -2.91 -5.01
C PHE A 104 0.81 -2.75 -5.87
N GLU A 105 0.50 -3.74 -6.70
CA GLU A 105 -0.67 -3.71 -7.56
C GLU A 105 -1.97 -3.84 -6.74
N LYS A 106 -1.97 -4.68 -5.71
CA LYS A 106 -3.10 -4.81 -4.76
C LYS A 106 -3.37 -3.48 -4.04
N LEU A 107 -2.33 -2.83 -3.52
CA LEU A 107 -2.45 -1.51 -2.87
C LEU A 107 -2.94 -0.44 -3.86
N ARG A 108 -2.44 -0.45 -5.09
CA ARG A 108 -2.90 0.47 -6.12
C ARG A 108 -4.39 0.29 -6.42
N LEU A 109 -4.87 -0.95 -6.56
CA LEU A 109 -6.29 -1.25 -6.77
C LEU A 109 -7.15 -0.75 -5.61
N LEU A 110 -6.71 -0.96 -4.36
CA LEU A 110 -7.44 -0.49 -3.17
C LEU A 110 -7.65 1.03 -3.17
N MET A 111 -6.74 1.78 -3.79
CA MET A 111 -6.75 3.24 -3.76
C MET A 111 -7.16 3.88 -5.11
N GLU A 112 -7.45 3.09 -6.13
CA GLU A 112 -7.58 3.55 -7.53
C GLU A 112 -8.76 4.52 -7.74
N HIS A 113 -9.88 4.27 -7.06
CA HIS A 113 -11.12 5.05 -7.20
C HIS A 113 -11.31 6.07 -6.07
N CYS A 114 -10.27 6.27 -5.23
CA CYS A 114 -10.30 7.28 -4.19
C CYS A 114 -10.15 8.69 -4.78
N SER A 115 -11.10 9.56 -4.46
CA SER A 115 -11.02 11.00 -4.74
C SER A 115 -10.07 11.70 -3.76
N GLU A 116 -9.64 12.93 -4.08
CA GLU A 116 -8.83 13.74 -3.15
C GLU A 116 -9.53 13.97 -1.79
N ASP A 117 -10.87 13.99 -1.74
CA ASP A 117 -11.66 14.30 -0.54
C ASP A 117 -11.76 13.10 0.42
N ASN A 118 -11.94 11.89 -0.10
CA ASN A 118 -12.05 10.67 0.72
C ASN A 118 -10.72 9.91 0.87
N TYR A 119 -9.65 10.36 0.19
CA TYR A 119 -8.37 9.63 0.13
C TYR A 119 -7.82 9.21 1.48
N VAL A 120 -7.88 10.11 2.48
CA VAL A 120 -7.36 9.84 3.84
C VAL A 120 -8.23 8.83 4.57
N THR A 121 -9.56 8.96 4.45
CA THR A 121 -10.49 8.01 5.07
C THR A 121 -10.30 6.62 4.48
N SER A 122 -10.23 6.52 3.15
CA SER A 122 -9.89 5.28 2.44
C SER A 122 -8.51 4.74 2.81
N ALA A 123 -7.52 5.61 3.03
CA ALA A 123 -6.20 5.19 3.49
C ALA A 123 -6.26 4.48 4.84
N TYR A 124 -7.00 5.00 5.82
CA TYR A 124 -7.17 4.34 7.11
C TYR A 124 -8.05 3.08 7.03
N GLN A 125 -9.06 3.07 6.15
CA GLN A 125 -9.96 1.93 5.98
C GLN A 125 -9.30 0.76 5.25
N TRP A 126 -8.49 1.03 4.23
CA TRP A 126 -8.04 0.02 3.28
C TRP A 126 -6.51 -0.11 3.23
N MET A 127 -5.79 0.99 2.98
CA MET A 127 -4.33 0.96 2.85
C MET A 127 -3.64 0.54 4.15
N VAL A 128 -3.93 1.18 5.29
CA VAL A 128 -3.26 0.89 6.56
C VAL A 128 -3.51 -0.56 7.02
N PRO A 129 -4.75 -1.10 6.98
CA PRO A 129 -4.97 -2.51 7.29
C PRO A 129 -4.26 -3.46 6.33
N PHE A 130 -4.19 -3.13 5.03
CA PHE A 130 -3.45 -3.94 4.06
C PHE A 130 -1.94 -3.95 4.36
N LEU A 131 -1.34 -2.78 4.58
CA LEU A 131 0.07 -2.66 4.99
C LEU A 131 0.36 -3.44 6.27
N HIS A 132 -0.53 -3.39 7.26
CA HIS A 132 -0.36 -4.15 8.50
C HIS A 132 -0.38 -5.67 8.27
N ARG A 133 -1.16 -6.17 7.29
CA ARG A 133 -1.10 -7.58 6.89
C ARG A 133 0.23 -7.91 6.20
N CYS A 134 0.71 -7.07 5.30
CA CYS A 134 2.03 -7.25 4.68
C CYS A 134 3.16 -7.30 5.72
N GLU A 135 3.16 -6.39 6.71
CA GLU A 135 4.16 -6.37 7.78
C GLU A 135 4.16 -7.65 8.63
N LYS A 136 2.97 -8.20 8.90
CA LYS A 136 2.83 -9.47 9.64
C LYS A 136 3.40 -10.66 8.87
N GLN A 137 3.30 -10.64 7.55
CA GLN A 137 3.83 -11.70 6.69
C GLN A 137 5.34 -11.56 6.49
N SER A 138 5.83 -10.34 6.33
CA SER A 138 7.24 -10.04 6.14
C SER A 138 7.61 -8.71 6.82
N PRO A 139 8.35 -8.74 7.94
CA PRO A 139 8.76 -7.53 8.64
C PRO A 139 9.54 -6.56 7.74
N GLY A 140 9.14 -5.30 7.71
CA GLY A 140 9.65 -4.25 6.83
C GLY A 140 8.88 -4.07 5.52
N ALA A 141 8.05 -5.05 5.11
CA ALA A 141 7.35 -4.99 3.83
C ALA A 141 6.36 -3.83 3.74
N ALA A 142 5.68 -3.48 4.84
CA ALA A 142 4.77 -2.33 4.84
C ALA A 142 5.50 -1.03 4.50
N ASN A 143 6.70 -0.88 5.05
CA ASN A 143 7.47 0.34 4.89
C ASN A 143 8.00 0.51 3.48
N GLU A 144 8.52 -0.57 2.90
CA GLU A 144 8.98 -0.60 1.51
C GLU A 144 7.82 -0.36 0.54
N LEU A 145 6.70 -1.03 0.76
CA LEU A 145 5.51 -0.93 -0.09
C LEU A 145 4.89 0.46 -0.06
N LEU A 146 4.68 1.05 1.12
CA LEU A 146 4.15 2.39 1.25
C LEU A 146 5.07 3.43 0.60
N LYS A 147 6.38 3.28 0.80
CA LYS A 147 7.38 4.12 0.15
C LYS A 147 7.29 4.02 -1.37
N GLU A 148 7.30 2.80 -1.92
CA GLU A 148 7.21 2.56 -3.38
C GLU A 148 5.94 3.19 -3.96
N TYR A 149 4.81 3.00 -3.27
CA TYR A 149 3.51 3.57 -3.66
C TYR A 149 3.53 5.11 -3.68
N LEU A 150 3.92 5.75 -2.59
CA LEU A 150 3.91 7.21 -2.48
C LEU A 150 4.91 7.88 -3.44
N VAL A 151 6.11 7.32 -3.58
CA VAL A 151 7.11 7.83 -4.52
C VAL A 151 6.64 7.68 -5.97
N THR A 152 5.93 6.59 -6.30
CA THR A 152 5.35 6.41 -7.63
C THR A 152 4.27 7.44 -7.94
N LEU A 153 3.39 7.75 -6.99
CA LEU A 153 2.41 8.84 -7.14
C LEU A 153 3.10 10.20 -7.28
N ALA A 154 4.08 10.47 -6.42
CA ALA A 154 4.78 11.75 -6.34
C ALA A 154 5.53 12.13 -7.63
N LYS A 155 5.92 11.15 -8.47
CA LYS A 155 6.51 11.43 -9.80
C LYS A 155 5.60 12.30 -10.64
N GLY A 156 4.30 11.98 -10.64
CA GLY A 156 3.29 12.64 -11.44
C GLY A 156 2.56 13.77 -10.71
N ASP A 157 2.27 13.62 -9.42
CA ASP A 157 1.56 14.65 -8.63
C ASP A 157 1.78 14.46 -7.12
N LEU A 158 2.17 15.53 -6.42
CA LEU A 158 2.40 15.54 -4.97
C LEU A 158 1.14 15.69 -4.11
N LYS A 159 -0.04 15.98 -4.68
CA LYS A 159 -1.27 16.22 -3.90
C LYS A 159 -1.69 15.06 -3.01
N LEU A 160 -1.78 13.84 -3.58
CA LEU A 160 -2.17 12.66 -2.81
C LEU A 160 -1.10 12.24 -1.79
N PRO A 161 0.21 12.22 -2.13
CA PRO A 161 1.26 12.08 -1.13
C PRO A 161 1.17 13.10 0.00
N LEU A 162 0.94 14.39 -0.31
CA LEU A 162 0.79 15.45 0.69
C LEU A 162 -0.31 15.14 1.71
N LYS A 163 -1.47 14.61 1.28
CA LYS A 163 -2.54 14.21 2.20
C LYS A 163 -2.06 13.17 3.22
N ILE A 164 -1.23 12.22 2.79
CA ILE A 164 -0.66 11.21 3.70
C ILE A 164 0.32 11.84 4.69
N PHE A 165 1.17 12.75 4.23
CA PHE A 165 2.10 13.49 5.11
C PHE A 165 1.36 14.37 6.12
N GLN A 166 0.31 15.07 5.70
CA GLN A 166 -0.56 15.87 6.58
C GLN A 166 -1.20 15.01 7.68
N HIS A 167 -1.56 13.76 7.37
CA HIS A 167 -2.09 12.79 8.33
C HIS A 167 -1.01 11.90 8.98
N SER A 168 0.24 12.34 8.93
CA SER A 168 1.37 11.70 9.61
C SER A 168 2.18 12.68 10.45
N LYS A 169 1.69 13.91 10.64
CA LYS A 169 2.37 14.93 11.43
C LYS A 169 2.66 14.47 12.86
N PRO A 170 3.77 14.91 13.49
CA PRO A 170 4.19 14.44 14.81
C PRO A 170 3.17 14.65 15.93
N ASP A 171 2.37 15.71 15.86
CA ASP A 171 1.38 16.14 16.83
C ASP A 171 0.05 15.37 16.77
N LEU A 172 -0.16 14.55 15.75
CA LEU A 172 -1.35 13.72 15.62
C LEU A 172 -1.29 12.47 16.50
N GLN A 173 -2.44 12.08 17.05
CA GLN A 173 -2.56 10.83 17.81
C GLN A 173 -2.56 9.59 16.90
N GLN A 174 -3.33 9.65 15.82
CA GLN A 174 -3.40 8.58 14.82
C GLN A 174 -2.66 9.02 13.56
N LYS A 175 -1.68 8.23 13.14
CA LYS A 175 -0.79 8.54 12.01
C LYS A 175 -0.83 7.43 10.98
N ILE A 176 -0.75 7.79 9.69
CA ILE A 176 -0.58 6.81 8.61
C ILE A 176 0.87 6.31 8.57
N ILE A 177 1.84 7.21 8.74
CA ILE A 177 3.26 6.90 8.92
C ILE A 177 3.66 7.27 10.35
N PRO A 178 3.70 6.31 11.29
CA PRO A 178 4.00 6.62 12.70
C PRO A 178 5.49 6.90 12.94
N ASP A 179 6.37 6.26 12.17
CA ASP A 179 7.81 6.37 12.33
C ASP A 179 8.37 7.67 11.71
N GLN A 180 9.10 8.43 12.51
CA GLN A 180 9.60 9.75 12.12
C GLN A 180 10.72 9.68 11.08
N ASP A 181 11.60 8.69 11.19
CA ASP A 181 12.71 8.53 10.26
C ASP A 181 12.17 8.12 8.87
N GLN A 182 11.21 7.21 8.84
CA GLN A 182 10.48 6.82 7.64
C GLN A 182 9.71 7.99 7.03
N LEU A 183 9.01 8.78 7.84
CA LEU A 183 8.27 9.96 7.37
C LEU A 183 9.19 10.93 6.62
N MET A 184 10.35 11.26 7.21
CA MET A 184 11.36 12.12 6.57
C MET A 184 11.92 11.49 5.29
N ALA A 185 12.28 10.20 5.34
CA ALA A 185 12.88 9.50 4.20
C ALA A 185 11.92 9.48 2.99
N ILE A 186 10.66 9.10 3.20
CA ILE A 186 9.67 9.03 2.12
C ILE A 186 9.35 10.42 1.58
N ALA A 187 9.24 11.45 2.43
CA ALA A 187 9.00 12.82 2.00
C ALA A 187 10.13 13.36 1.11
N LEU A 188 11.39 13.16 1.53
CA LEU A 188 12.57 13.52 0.74
C LEU A 188 12.54 12.83 -0.63
N GLU A 189 12.25 11.53 -0.66
CA GLU A 189 12.17 10.78 -1.91
C GLU A 189 11.02 11.22 -2.81
N CYS A 190 9.84 11.52 -2.26
CA CYS A 190 8.71 12.05 -3.03
C CYS A 190 9.07 13.38 -3.69
N ILE A 191 9.61 14.33 -2.92
CA ILE A 191 9.95 15.66 -3.44
C ILE A 191 11.08 15.58 -4.48
N TYR A 192 12.10 14.75 -4.25
CA TYR A 192 13.21 14.60 -5.20
C TYR A 192 12.87 13.80 -6.45
N ASN A 193 11.81 12.98 -6.44
CA ASN A 193 11.36 12.24 -7.62
C ASN A 193 10.22 12.93 -8.37
N CYS A 194 9.66 14.03 -7.85
CA CYS A 194 8.65 14.80 -8.56
C CYS A 194 9.22 15.41 -9.85
N GLU A 195 8.63 15.05 -10.99
CA GLU A 195 9.07 15.50 -12.31
C GLU A 195 8.46 16.86 -12.70
N ARG A 196 7.45 17.32 -11.95
CA ARG A 196 6.76 18.58 -12.18
C ARG A 196 7.55 19.76 -11.61
N SER A 197 7.53 20.88 -12.33
CA SER A 197 8.15 22.14 -11.90
C SER A 197 7.19 23.13 -11.26
N ASP A 198 5.88 22.88 -11.34
CA ASP A 198 4.83 23.82 -10.92
C ASP A 198 4.25 23.53 -9.53
N GLN A 199 4.73 22.48 -8.84
CA GLN A 199 4.22 22.03 -7.54
C GLN A 199 5.05 22.49 -6.33
N LEU A 200 5.83 23.57 -6.47
CA LEU A 200 6.73 24.06 -5.42
C LEU A 200 6.01 24.33 -4.08
N SER A 201 4.77 24.82 -4.11
CA SER A 201 3.99 25.04 -2.87
C SER A 201 3.73 23.74 -2.12
N LEU A 202 3.40 22.65 -2.84
CA LEU A 202 3.18 21.34 -2.24
C LEU A 202 4.47 20.78 -1.62
N CYS A 203 5.64 21.06 -2.20
CA CYS A 203 6.91 20.68 -1.60
C CYS A 203 7.12 21.34 -0.23
N TYR A 204 6.78 22.64 -0.09
CA TYR A 204 6.82 23.33 1.20
C TYR A 204 5.76 22.78 2.17
N ASP A 205 4.53 22.54 1.70
CA ASP A 205 3.48 21.94 2.54
C ASP A 205 3.89 20.56 3.09
N ILE A 206 4.59 19.74 2.29
CA ILE A 206 5.15 18.44 2.73
C ILE A 206 6.25 18.66 3.76
N LEU A 207 7.17 19.60 3.52
CA LEU A 207 8.26 19.93 4.45
C LEU A 207 7.71 20.35 5.82
N GLU A 208 6.65 21.15 5.85
CA GLU A 208 5.96 21.58 7.09
C GLU A 208 5.31 20.42 7.86
N CYS A 209 5.16 19.25 7.26
CA CYS A 209 4.64 18.06 7.95
C CYS A 209 5.72 17.28 8.71
N LEU A 210 7.01 17.61 8.49
CA LEU A 210 8.12 16.83 9.04
C LEU A 210 8.43 17.19 10.50
N PRO A 211 8.99 16.24 11.28
CA PRO A 211 9.41 16.47 12.64
C PRO A 211 10.50 17.54 12.73
N GLN A 212 10.42 18.37 13.76
CA GLN A 212 11.47 19.35 14.06
C GLN A 212 12.74 18.66 14.54
N ARG A 213 13.89 19.21 14.19
CA ARG A 213 15.19 18.73 14.65
C ARG A 213 15.24 18.70 16.18
N GLY A 214 15.69 17.57 16.74
CA GLY A 214 15.76 17.36 18.19
C GLY A 214 14.46 16.82 18.82
N SER A 215 13.42 16.54 18.02
CA SER A 215 12.20 15.87 18.50
C SER A 215 12.34 14.35 18.46
N GLY A 216 11.92 13.66 19.52
CA GLY A 216 11.98 12.19 19.59
C GLY A 216 13.38 11.63 19.94
N HIS A 217 13.59 10.34 19.67
CA HIS A 217 14.83 9.64 20.00
C HIS A 217 15.89 9.88 18.92
N MET A 218 16.95 10.62 19.25
CA MET A 218 18.00 10.96 18.29
C MET A 218 18.93 9.77 18.03
N THR A 219 18.88 9.23 16.82
CA THR A 219 19.86 8.26 16.32
C THR A 219 20.80 8.91 15.28
N LYS A 220 21.88 8.22 14.90
CA LYS A 220 22.73 8.67 13.79
C LYS A 220 21.95 8.80 12.47
N VAL A 221 20.96 7.92 12.26
CA VAL A 221 20.09 7.93 11.08
C VAL A 221 19.20 9.16 11.11
N THR A 222 18.53 9.42 12.23
CA THR A 222 17.69 10.62 12.46
C THR A 222 18.46 11.92 12.21
N THR A 223 19.69 12.03 12.73
CA THR A 223 20.54 13.21 12.48
C THR A 223 20.85 13.37 10.99
N SER A 224 21.24 12.30 10.31
CA SER A 224 21.50 12.33 8.87
C SER A 224 20.27 12.69 8.05
N LEU A 225 19.07 12.25 8.46
CA LEU A 225 17.82 12.61 7.81
C LEU A 225 17.52 14.10 7.97
N HIS A 226 17.67 14.65 9.18
CA HIS A 226 17.52 16.09 9.38
C HIS A 226 18.53 16.90 8.56
N ASP A 227 19.78 16.46 8.43
CA ASP A 227 20.77 17.13 7.58
C ASP A 227 20.35 17.15 6.10
N MET A 228 19.70 16.09 5.62
CA MET A 228 19.12 16.04 4.28
C MET A 228 17.87 16.92 4.13
N VAL A 229 17.07 17.07 5.18
CA VAL A 229 15.91 18.00 5.22
C VAL A 229 16.40 19.46 5.17
N ASP A 230 17.41 19.83 5.96
CA ASP A 230 18.02 21.17 5.89
C ASP A 230 18.62 21.46 4.51
N GLN A 231 19.14 20.44 3.83
CA GLN A 231 19.63 20.58 2.46
C GLN A 231 18.46 20.76 1.48
N LEU A 232 17.36 20.03 1.66
CA LEU A 232 16.15 20.21 0.87
C LEU A 232 15.62 21.64 0.98
N GLU A 233 15.56 22.22 2.18
CA GLU A 233 15.12 23.63 2.39
C GLU A 233 15.89 24.63 1.52
N LYS A 234 17.21 24.46 1.43
CA LYS A 234 18.07 25.29 0.58
C LYS A 234 17.76 25.08 -0.90
N ILE A 235 17.52 23.83 -1.32
CA ILE A 235 17.17 23.49 -2.71
C ILE A 235 15.80 24.09 -3.07
N LEU A 236 14.81 24.04 -2.18
CA LEU A 236 13.50 24.65 -2.39
C LEU A 236 13.62 26.18 -2.49
N SER A 237 14.45 26.80 -1.65
CA SER A 237 14.73 28.24 -1.72
C SER A 237 15.32 28.66 -3.07
N VAL A 238 16.24 27.86 -3.63
CA VAL A 238 16.77 28.09 -4.99
C VAL A 238 15.67 27.91 -6.04
N SER A 239 14.82 26.89 -5.89
CA SER A 239 13.69 26.63 -6.78
C SER A 239 12.67 27.78 -6.78
N GLU A 240 12.46 28.42 -5.62
CA GLU A 240 11.62 29.60 -5.47
C GLU A 240 12.20 30.81 -6.23
N ILE A 241 13.51 31.05 -6.13
CA ILE A 241 14.18 32.11 -6.90
C ILE A 241 14.03 31.86 -8.40
N LEU A 242 14.27 30.63 -8.85
CA LEU A 242 14.09 30.26 -10.26
C LEU A 242 12.64 30.49 -10.72
N LYS A 243 11.66 30.11 -9.90
CA LYS A 243 10.24 30.34 -10.15
C LYS A 243 9.91 31.82 -10.30
N LYS A 244 10.37 32.65 -9.36
CA LYS A 244 10.14 34.11 -9.37
C LYS A 244 10.65 34.79 -10.64
N HIS A 245 11.67 34.22 -11.28
CA HIS A 245 12.23 34.73 -12.52
C HIS A 245 11.77 33.98 -13.79
N GLY A 246 10.73 33.13 -13.70
CA GLY A 246 10.17 32.40 -14.84
C GLY A 246 11.08 31.29 -15.38
N LEU A 247 11.99 30.79 -14.56
CA LEU A 247 12.94 29.73 -14.87
C LEU A 247 12.62 28.43 -14.11
N GLU A 248 11.34 28.17 -13.86
CA GLU A 248 10.88 27.01 -13.11
C GLU A 248 11.51 25.71 -13.61
N LYS A 249 11.99 24.90 -12.66
CA LYS A 249 12.58 23.59 -12.88
C LYS A 249 12.13 22.64 -11.79
N PRO A 250 12.05 21.33 -12.07
CA PRO A 250 11.79 20.34 -11.03
C PRO A 250 12.87 20.40 -9.94
N VAL A 251 12.51 20.08 -8.70
CA VAL A 251 13.43 20.11 -7.53
C VAL A 251 14.64 19.20 -7.77
N SER A 252 14.42 18.07 -8.44
CA SER A 252 15.45 17.12 -8.85
C SER A 252 16.56 17.75 -9.71
N PHE A 253 16.21 18.71 -10.58
CA PHE A 253 17.18 19.42 -11.40
C PHE A 253 18.18 20.20 -10.52
N VAL A 254 17.67 21.00 -9.58
CA VAL A 254 18.50 21.81 -8.68
C VAL A 254 19.40 20.93 -7.82
N LYS A 255 18.87 19.81 -7.30
CA LYS A 255 19.64 18.82 -6.56
C LYS A 255 20.80 18.25 -7.40
N ASN A 256 20.52 17.86 -8.64
CA ASN A 256 21.49 17.20 -9.51
C ASN A 256 22.56 18.15 -10.05
N THR A 257 22.23 19.43 -10.24
CA THR A 257 23.16 20.43 -10.78
C THR A 257 23.89 21.24 -9.69
N GLN A 258 23.68 20.94 -8.41
CA GLN A 258 24.19 21.75 -7.29
C GLN A 258 25.72 21.95 -7.28
N SER A 259 26.48 20.98 -7.81
CA SER A 259 27.94 21.02 -7.89
C SER A 259 28.47 21.52 -9.23
N SER A 260 27.60 21.81 -10.20
CA SER A 260 28.05 22.18 -11.54
C SER A 260 28.15 23.69 -11.72
N SER A 261 29.38 24.16 -11.86
CA SER A 261 29.70 25.57 -12.13
C SER A 261 29.16 26.04 -13.48
N GLU A 262 29.11 25.15 -14.48
CA GLU A 262 28.61 25.48 -15.82
C GLU A 262 27.11 25.78 -15.81
N GLU A 263 26.31 24.88 -15.25
CA GLU A 263 24.87 25.04 -15.10
C GLU A 263 24.55 26.25 -14.21
N ALA A 264 25.29 26.43 -13.11
CA ALA A 264 25.15 27.61 -12.26
C ALA A 264 25.38 28.91 -13.06
N ARG A 265 26.47 28.96 -13.85
CA ARG A 265 26.77 30.13 -14.70
C ARG A 265 25.69 30.36 -15.76
N SER A 266 25.20 29.30 -16.39
CA SER A 266 24.12 29.36 -17.38
C SER A 266 22.82 29.91 -16.78
N LEU A 267 22.43 29.44 -15.60
CA LEU A 267 21.27 29.95 -14.86
C LEU A 267 21.46 31.42 -14.48
N MET A 268 22.63 31.81 -13.99
CA MET A 268 22.93 33.21 -13.64
C MET A 268 22.84 34.16 -14.85
N VAL A 269 23.33 33.74 -16.02
CA VAL A 269 23.18 34.52 -17.26
C VAL A 269 21.72 34.64 -17.66
N ARG A 270 20.91 33.58 -17.51
CA ARG A 270 19.47 33.64 -17.81
C ARG A 270 18.71 34.53 -16.83
N LEU A 271 19.05 34.47 -15.54
CA LEU A 271 18.47 35.31 -14.49
C LEU A 271 18.72 36.80 -14.77
N THR A 272 19.97 37.18 -15.09
CA THR A 272 20.32 38.58 -15.39
C THR A 272 19.63 39.12 -16.65
N ARG A 273 19.40 38.27 -17.65
CA ARG A 273 18.65 38.66 -18.87
C ARG A 273 17.15 38.86 -18.61
N HIS A 274 16.58 38.16 -17.63
CA HIS A 274 15.17 38.30 -17.25
C HIS A 274 14.93 39.48 -16.30
N THR A 275 15.89 39.84 -15.44
CA THR A 275 15.77 40.99 -14.54
C THR A 275 16.13 42.33 -15.20
N GLY A 276 16.87 42.31 -16.31
CA GLY A 276 17.21 43.49 -17.10
C GLY A 276 16.17 43.89 -18.16
N ARG A 277 15.04 43.19 -18.25
CA ARG A 277 13.87 43.53 -19.07
C ARG A 277 12.73 44.00 -18.19
#